data_AF-A0A377HG93-F1
#
_entry.id   AF-A0A377HG93-F1
#
_cell.length_a   1.000
_cell.length_b   1.000
_cell.length_c   1.000
_cell.angle_alpha   90.00
_cell.angle_beta   90.00
_cell.angle_gamma   90.00
#
_symmetry.space_group_name_H-M   'P 1'
#
loop_
_entity.id
_entity.type
_entity.pdbx_description
1 polymer ?
#
loop_
_entity_poly.entity_id
_entity_poly.type
_entity_poly.pdbx_seq_one_letter_code
_entity_poly.pdbx_strand_id
1 'polypeptide(L)' 'MFSLSLITGVAACVLNASSVNNIEPALLLSVMTVEGGKPGSVSINKNGSHDLGIMQINTHAWLKLISKSFF' A
#
# COMPACT_ATOMS: atom_id res chain seq x y z
N MET A 1 2.30 19.13 26.03
CA MET A 1 3.06 17.88 25.87
C MET A 1 2.33 17.06 24.81
N PHE A 2 2.63 17.32 23.53
CA PHE A 2 2.05 16.54 22.43
C PHE A 2 2.70 15.16 22.44
N SER A 3 1.90 14.12 22.65
CA SER A 3 2.36 12.74 22.57
C SER A 3 2.88 12.48 21.15
N LEU A 4 4.18 12.22 21.03
CA LEU A 4 4.91 11.95 19.80
C LEU A 4 4.60 10.55 19.23
N SER A 5 3.39 10.02 19.46
CA SER A 5 3.10 8.59 19.34
C SER A 5 2.18 8.20 18.18
N LEU A 6 1.79 9.11 17.29
CA LEU A 6 0.91 8.78 16.16
C LEU A 6 1.48 9.12 14.77
N ILE A 7 2.47 10.02 14.68
CA ILE A 7 3.12 10.40 13.40
C ILE A 7 4.18 9.35 12.99
N THR A 8 4.58 8.46 13.90
CA THR A 8 5.64 7.45 13.70
C THR A 8 5.18 6.16 12.99
N GLY A 9 3.89 5.98 12.67
CA GLY A 9 3.39 4.72 12.11
C GLY A 9 3.70 4.50 10.63
N VAL A 10 3.19 5.36 9.75
CA VAL A 10 3.23 5.10 8.30
C VAL A 10 4.64 5.26 7.72
N ALA A 11 5.38 6.28 8.12
CA ALA A 11 6.74 6.50 7.61
C ALA A 11 7.68 5.34 7.98
N ALA A 12 7.63 4.86 9.23
CA ALA A 12 8.41 3.70 9.66
C ALA A 12 7.99 2.43 8.89
N CYS A 13 6.69 2.22 8.67
CA CYS A 13 6.21 1.10 7.85
C CYS A 13 6.73 1.18 6.41
N VAL A 14 6.70 2.36 5.77
CA VAL A 14 7.20 2.56 4.40
C VAL A 14 8.70 2.30 4.35
N LEU A 15 9.49 2.85 5.27
CA LEU A 15 10.94 2.61 5.32
C LEU A 15 11.28 1.14 5.53
N ASN A 16 10.56 0.47 6.44
CA ASN A 16 10.75 -0.97 6.68
C ASN A 16 10.36 -1.81 5.44
N ALA A 17 9.20 -1.53 4.83
CA ALA A 17 8.76 -2.22 3.62
C ALA A 17 9.72 -2.01 2.44
N SER A 18 10.24 -0.79 2.29
CA SER A 18 11.27 -0.41 1.31
C SER A 18 12.53 -1.25 1.50
N SER A 19 13.04 -1.32 2.74
CA SER A 19 14.23 -2.09 3.08
C SER A 19 14.05 -3.58 2.84
N VAL A 20 12.92 -4.17 3.26
CA VAL A 20 12.66 -5.61 3.11
C VAL A 20 12.55 -6.02 1.63
N ASN A 21 12.01 -5.14 0.79
CA ASN A 21 11.78 -5.44 -0.63
C ASN A 21 12.84 -4.86 -1.58
N ASN A 22 13.88 -4.20 -1.05
CA ASN A 22 14.91 -3.50 -1.84
C ASN A 22 14.31 -2.49 -2.85
N ILE A 23 13.33 -1.71 -2.41
CA ILE A 23 12.66 -0.67 -3.21
C ILE A 23 13.00 0.70 -2.61
N GLU A 24 13.30 1.69 -3.45
CA GLU A 24 13.53 3.06 -3.01
C GLU A 24 12.27 3.63 -2.32
N PRO A 25 12.36 4.17 -1.08
CA PRO A 25 11.19 4.67 -0.35
C PRO A 25 10.35 5.70 -1.10
N ALA A 26 11.00 6.55 -1.90
CA ALA A 26 10.32 7.55 -2.71
C ALA A 26 9.37 6.93 -3.75
N LEU A 27 9.68 5.73 -4.27
CA LEU A 27 8.82 5.03 -5.22
C LEU A 27 7.57 4.45 -4.55
N LEU A 28 7.69 3.89 -3.34
CA LEU A 28 6.52 3.44 -2.60
C LEU A 28 5.62 4.62 -2.22
N LEU A 29 6.24 5.71 -1.76
CA LEU A 29 5.49 6.91 -1.38
C LEU A 29 4.81 7.57 -2.58
N SER A 30 5.42 7.58 -3.76
CA SER A 30 4.82 8.16 -4.96
C SER A 30 3.55 7.41 -5.36
N VAL A 31 3.57 6.07 -5.36
CA VAL A 31 2.38 5.25 -5.62
C VAL A 31 1.31 5.49 -4.57
N MET A 32 1.66 5.43 -3.28
CA MET A 32 0.70 5.68 -2.19
C MET A 32 0.05 7.08 -2.29
N THR A 33 0.82 8.08 -2.70
CA THR A 33 0.33 9.47 -2.85
C THR A 33 -0.62 9.61 -4.04
N VAL A 34 -0.30 8.99 -5.17
CA VAL A 34 -1.13 9.04 -6.39
C VAL A 34 -2.42 8.25 -6.21
N GLU A 35 -2.36 7.06 -5.61
CA GLU A 35 -3.53 6.21 -5.37
C GLU A 35 -4.44 6.76 -4.26
N GLY A 36 -3.87 7.42 -3.24
CA GLY A 36 -4.64 8.08 -2.18
C GLY A 36 -5.47 7.15 -1.31
N GLY A 37 -5.20 5.84 -1.37
CA GLY A 37 -5.89 4.82 -0.61
C GLY A 37 -5.62 4.91 0.90
N LYS A 38 -6.50 4.33 1.70
CA LYS A 38 -6.38 4.21 3.17
C LYS A 38 -6.40 2.74 3.58
N PRO A 39 -5.98 2.40 4.80
CA PRO A 39 -6.19 1.06 5.34
C PRO A 39 -7.68 0.66 5.23
N GLY A 40 -7.96 -0.48 4.61
CA GLY A 40 -9.33 -0.96 4.38
C GLY A 40 -10.06 -0.34 3.19
N SER A 41 -9.43 0.58 2.43
CA SER A 41 -10.04 1.13 1.21
C SER A 41 -10.35 0.03 0.19
N VAL A 42 -11.53 0.12 -0.43
CA VAL A 42 -11.97 -0.71 -1.54
C VAL A 42 -12.64 0.20 -2.57
N SER A 43 -12.10 0.23 -3.78
CA SER A 43 -12.72 0.92 -4.93
C SER A 43 -13.25 -0.10 -5.92
N ILE A 44 -14.48 0.08 -6.39
CA ILE A 44 -15.14 -0.86 -7.31
C ILE A 44 -15.01 -0.36 -8.75
N ASN A 45 -14.43 -1.19 -9.61
CA ASN A 45 -14.27 -0.90 -11.02
C ASN A 45 -15.44 -1.41 -11.86
N LYS A 46 -15.66 -0.79 -13.03
CA LYS A 46 -16.74 -1.13 -13.96
C LYS A 46 -16.72 -2.59 -14.43
N ASN A 47 -15.53 -3.21 -14.46
CA ASN A 47 -15.34 -4.61 -14.85
C ASN A 47 -15.51 -5.60 -13.68
N GLY A 48 -15.96 -5.13 -12.51
CA GLY A 48 -16.16 -5.95 -11.31
C GLY A 48 -14.88 -6.24 -10.51
N SER A 49 -13.70 -5.76 -10.95
CA SER A 49 -12.49 -5.81 -10.12
C SER A 49 -12.55 -4.79 -8.99
N HIS A 50 -11.73 -5.00 -7.96
CA HIS A 50 -11.60 -4.07 -6.84
C HIS A 50 -10.15 -3.63 -6.68
N ASP A 51 -9.94 -2.38 -6.29
CA ASP A 51 -8.64 -1.85 -5.91
C ASP A 51 -8.54 -1.71 -4.40
N LEU A 52 -7.50 -2.31 -3.81
CA LEU A 52 -7.44 -2.60 -2.38
C LEU A 52 -6.36 -1.79 -1.64
N GLY A 53 -6.74 -1.22 -0.50
CA GLY A 53 -5.84 -0.66 0.50
C GLY A 53 -5.10 0.61 0.08
N ILE A 54 -3.99 0.90 0.76
CA ILE A 54 -3.22 2.15 0.64
C ILE A 54 -2.59 2.38 -0.74
N MET A 55 -2.38 1.32 -1.50
CA MET A 55 -1.79 1.35 -2.85
C MET A 55 -2.75 0.85 -3.92
N GLN A 56 -4.05 0.69 -3.57
CA GLN A 56 -5.12 0.36 -4.52
C GLN A 56 -4.77 -0.85 -5.43
N ILE A 57 -4.30 -1.95 -4.82
CA ILE A 57 -3.91 -3.15 -5.55
C ILE A 57 -5.13 -3.83 -6.18
N ASN A 58 -5.13 -3.97 -7.50
CA ASN A 58 -6.24 -4.55 -8.25
C ASN A 58 -6.39 -6.09 -8.07
N THR A 59 -7.62 -6.54 -7.82
CA THR A 59 -7.95 -7.97 -7.59
C THR A 59 -7.76 -8.86 -8.81
N HIS A 60 -7.97 -8.37 -10.02
CA HIS A 60 -7.86 -9.17 -11.23
C HIS A 60 -6.43 -9.20 -11.78
N ALA A 61 -5.71 -8.09 -11.67
CA ALA A 61 -4.35 -7.97 -12.21
C ALA A 61 -3.27 -8.58 -11.29
N TRP A 62 -3.34 -8.31 -9.98
CA TRP A 62 -2.19 -8.53 -9.10
C TRP A 62 -2.41 -9.53 -7.98
N LEU A 63 -3.64 -9.66 -7.47
CA LEU A 63 -3.90 -10.44 -6.26
C LEU A 63 -3.47 -11.91 -6.38
N LYS A 64 -3.68 -12.54 -7.55
CA LYS A 64 -3.25 -13.92 -7.81
C LYS A 64 -1.73 -14.08 -7.78
N LEU A 65 -0.99 -13.10 -8.29
CA LEU A 65 0.48 -13.12 -8.28
C LEU A 65 0.98 -12.97 -6.85
N ILE A 66 0.49 -11.96 -6.13
CA ILE A 66 0.88 -11.67 -4.74
C ILE A 66 0.59 -12.88 -3.84
N SER A 67 -0.59 -13.49 -3.97
CA SER A 67 -0.99 -14.67 -3.19
C SER A 67 -0.08 -15.88 -3.42
N LYS A 68 0.63 -15.96 -4.54
CA LYS A 68 1.55 -17.08 -4.84
C LYS A 68 3.00 -16.76 -4.47
N SER A 69 3.36 -15.49 -4.43
CA SER A 69 4.75 -15.06 -4.22
C SER A 69 5.06 -14.81 -2.75
N PHE A 70 4.07 -14.48 -1.93
CA PHE A 70 4.27 -14.04 -0.54
C PHE A 70 3.54 -14.90 0.51
N PHE A 71 2.70 -15.85 0.09
CA PHE A 71 1.95 -16.78 0.94
C PHE A 71 1.98 -18.18 0.32
#